data_AF-A0A2N2IG80-F1
#
_entry.id   AF-A0A2N2IG80-F1
#
_cell.length_a   1.000
_cell.length_b   1.000
_cell.length_c   1.000
_cell.angle_alpha   90.00
_cell.angle_beta   90.00
_cell.angle_gamma   90.00
#
_symmetry.space_group_name_H-M   'P 1'
#
loop_
_entity.id
_entity.type
_entity.pdbx_description
1 polymer ?
#
loop_
_entity_poly.entity_id
_entity_poly.type
_entity_poly.pdbx_seq_one_letter_code
_entity_poly.pdbx_strand_id
1 'polypeptide(L)' 'MPKPIETACRGDVFGVGDVIAGKYVIRALLGQGGMGTVVEAEHLELQERVAIKLLTLDVDRVPAARARFMREAKI' A
#
# COMPACT_ATOMS: atom_id res chain seq x y z
N MET A 1 5.12 -19.25 -0.66
CA MET A 1 4.06 -18.74 -1.54
C MET A 1 3.74 -17.32 -1.10
N PRO A 2 3.70 -16.32 -2.01
CA PRO A 2 3.27 -14.97 -1.66
C PRO A 2 1.83 -14.98 -1.17
N LYS A 3 1.53 -14.19 -0.13
CA LYS A 3 0.19 -14.12 0.46
C LYS A 3 -0.60 -12.97 -0.18
N PRO A 4 -1.81 -13.22 -0.73
CA PRO A 4 -2.67 -12.15 -1.22
C PRO A 4 -3.17 -11.30 -0.04
N ILE A 5 -3.09 -9.97 -0.14
CA ILE A 5 -3.68 -9.07 0.84
C ILE A 5 -5.13 -8.75 0.46
N GLU A 6 -6.08 -9.58 0.93
CA GLU A 6 -7.50 -9.46 0.53
C GLU A 6 -8.34 -8.52 1.41
N THR A 7 -7.96 -8.26 2.67
CA THR A 7 -8.65 -7.29 3.55
C THR A 7 -7.75 -6.96 4.75
N ALA A 8 -7.18 -5.75 4.79
CA ALA A 8 -6.39 -5.25 5.90
C ALA A 8 -7.32 -4.95 7.10
N CYS A 9 -7.01 -5.49 8.28
CA CYS A 9 -7.80 -5.39 9.52
C CYS A 9 -6.85 -5.11 10.70
N ARG A 10 -6.93 -3.86 11.19
CA ARG A 10 -6.35 -3.25 12.41
C ARG A 10 -4.97 -3.79 12.83
N GLY A 11 -3.94 -3.20 12.21
CA GLY A 11 -2.52 -3.37 12.58
C GLY A 11 -1.66 -3.84 11.42
N ASP A 12 -1.99 -3.41 10.20
CA ASP A 12 -1.51 -4.06 8.97
C ASP A 12 0.00 -3.93 8.79
N VAL A 13 0.69 -5.01 9.18
CA VAL A 13 2.10 -5.24 8.87
C VAL A 13 2.16 -5.73 7.43
N PHE A 14 2.41 -4.82 6.49
CA PHE A 14 2.72 -5.18 5.10
C PHE A 14 4.14 -5.72 5.02
N GLY A 15 4.28 -6.98 4.63
CA GLY A 15 5.55 -7.70 4.60
C GLY A 15 6.13 -7.84 3.19
N VAL A 16 7.45 -8.00 3.12
CA VAL A 16 8.13 -8.39 1.87
C VAL A 16 7.58 -9.74 1.40
N GLY A 17 7.20 -9.82 0.12
CA GLY A 17 6.61 -11.00 -0.49
C GLY A 17 5.07 -11.03 -0.47
N ASP A 18 4.41 -10.10 0.19
CA ASP A 18 2.96 -9.94 0.08
C ASP A 18 2.57 -9.43 -1.30
N VAL A 19 1.39 -9.82 -1.78
CA VAL A 19 0.88 -9.44 -3.10
C VAL A 19 -0.33 -8.53 -2.98
N ILE A 20 -0.18 -7.31 -3.49
CA ILE A 20 -1.18 -6.26 -3.57
C ILE A 20 -1.95 -6.40 -4.88
N ALA A 21 -3.29 -6.45 -4.77
CA ALA A 21 -4.21 -6.52 -5.91
C ALA A 21 -3.90 -7.65 -6.92
N GLY A 22 -3.27 -8.74 -6.47
CA GLY A 22 -2.90 -9.89 -7.30
C GLY A 22 -1.75 -9.66 -8.30
N LYS A 23 -1.17 -8.46 -8.38
CA LYS A 23 -0.22 -8.10 -9.45
C LYS A 23 1.04 -7.37 -9.01
N TYR A 24 1.08 -6.86 -7.78
CA TYR A 24 2.26 -6.18 -7.24
C TYR A 24 2.81 -6.95 -6.06
N VAL A 25 4.06 -7.41 -6.13
CA VAL A 25 4.73 -8.04 -4.99
C VAL A 25 5.54 -7.02 -4.21
N ILE A 26 5.36 -6.96 -2.89
CA ILE A 26 6.14 -6.07 -2.02
C ILE A 26 7.59 -6.55 -1.99
N ARG A 27 8.51 -5.64 -2.29
CA ARG A 27 9.96 -5.86 -2.25
C ARG A 27 10.61 -5.27 -1.00
N ALA A 28 10.16 -4.10 -0.56
CA ALA A 28 10.69 -3.44 0.63
C ALA A 28 9.68 -2.45 1.24
N LEU A 29 9.84 -2.16 2.54
CA LEU A 29 9.16 -1.06 3.21
C LEU A 29 9.96 0.23 2.97
N LEU A 30 9.33 1.24 2.35
CA LEU A 30 9.97 2.53 2.09
C LEU A 30 9.70 3.55 3.21
N GLY A 31 8.55 3.47 3.88
CA GLY A 31 8.25 4.32 5.02
C GLY A 31 6.90 4.01 5.66
N GLN A 32 6.77 4.32 6.94
CA GLN A 32 5.51 4.17 7.69
C GLN A 32 5.27 5.44 8.50
N GLY A 33 4.04 5.95 8.47
CA GLY A 33 3.65 7.15 9.21
C GLY A 33 2.16 7.23 9.48
N GLY A 34 1.71 8.31 10.10
CA GLY A 34 0.31 8.46 10.55
C GLY A 34 -0.76 8.46 9.44
N MET A 35 -0.38 8.63 8.17
CA MET A 35 -1.32 8.55 7.03
C MET A 35 -1.34 7.16 6.36
N GLY A 36 -0.39 6.28 6.67
CA GLY A 36 -0.25 5.00 5.98
C GLY A 36 1.19 4.51 5.84
N THR A 37 1.33 3.46 5.03
CA THR A 37 2.58 2.74 4.78
C THR A 37 2.92 2.83 3.29
N VAL A 38 4.16 3.19 2.97
CA VAL A 38 4.69 3.23 1.60
C VAL A 38 5.63 2.05 1.41
N VAL A 39 5.41 1.26 0.38
CA VAL A 39 6.22 0.08 0.04
C VAL A 39 6.76 0.19 -1.38
N GLU A 40 7.96 -0.34 -1.60
CA GLU A 40 8.45 -0.67 -2.93
C GLU A 40 7.80 -1.98 -3.33
N ALA A 41 7.14 -1.99 -4.47
CA ALA A 41 6.53 -3.18 -5.04
C ALA A 41 6.96 -3.35 -6.49
N GLU A 42 6.92 -4.59 -6.98
CA GLU A 42 7.22 -4.91 -8.37
C GLU A 42 5.95 -5.41 -9.05
N HIS A 43 5.60 -4.82 -10.19
CA HIS A 43 4.53 -5.33 -11.04
C HIS A 43 4.99 -6.65 -11.67
N LEU A 44 4.31 -7.74 -11.38
CA LEU A 44 4.72 -9.08 -11.79
C LEU A 44 4.82 -9.22 -13.32
N GLU A 45 3.82 -8.73 -14.05
CA GLU A 45 3.79 -8.80 -15.53
C GLU A 45 4.73 -7.81 -16.22
N LEU A 46 4.81 -6.57 -15.72
CA LEU A 46 5.59 -5.49 -16.35
C LEU A 46 7.04 -5.45 -15.88
N GLN A 47 7.39 -6.21 -14.82
CA GLN A 47 8.71 -6.21 -14.19
C GLN A 47 9.18 -4.79 -13.77
N GLU A 48 8.22 -3.91 -13.48
CA GLU A 48 8.45 -2.51 -13.15
C GLU A 48 8.35 -2.30 -11.63
N ARG A 49 9.27 -1.51 -11.08
CA ARG A 49 9.26 -1.14 -9.66
C ARG A 49 8.45 0.13 -9.45
N VAL A 50 7.50 0.05 -8.53
CA VAL A 50 6.57 1.12 -8.19
C VAL A 50 6.52 1.34 -6.68
N ALA A 51 6.28 2.56 -6.25
CA ALA A 51 5.99 2.87 -4.86
C ALA A 51 4.47 2.84 -4.64
N ILE A 52 3.99 2.05 -3.68
CA ILE A 52 2.56 1.95 -3.35
C ILE A 52 2.34 2.50 -1.95
N LYS A 53 1.48 3.52 -1.84
CA LYS A 53 1.05 4.11 -0.55
C LYS A 53 -0.28 3.49 -0.13
N LEU A 54 -0.23 2.74 0.95
CA LEU A 54 -1.34 2.01 1.56
C LEU A 54 -1.86 2.85 2.74
N LEU A 55 -3.15 3.21 2.73
CA LEU A 55 -3.75 3.95 3.82
C LEU A 55 -4.13 3.01 4.97
N THR A 56 -3.87 3.42 6.21
CA THR A 56 -4.38 2.72 7.40
C THR A 56 -5.89 2.90 7.50
N LEU A 57 -6.61 1.87 7.96
CA LEU A 57 -8.09 1.89 8.09
C LEU A 57 -8.63 3.10 8.89
N ASP A 58 -7.92 3.55 9.92
CA ASP A 58 -8.31 4.72 10.72
C ASP A 58 -8.29 6.02 9.88
N VAL A 59 -7.47 6.09 8.85
CA VAL A 59 -7.34 7.21 7.91
C VAL A 59 -8.39 7.13 6.80
N ASP A 60 -8.70 5.92 6.32
CA ASP A 60 -9.75 5.71 5.31
C ASP A 60 -11.15 6.12 5.80
N ARG A 61 -11.40 5.94 7.10
CA ARG A 61 -12.65 6.37 7.77
C ARG A 61 -12.77 7.88 7.97
N VAL A 62 -11.71 8.66 7.74
CA VAL A 62 -11.71 10.12 7.88
C VAL A 62 -11.81 10.76 6.49
N PRO A 63 -12.97 11.35 6.11
CA PRO A 63 -13.19 11.90 4.77
C PRO A 63 -12.13 12.93 4.34
N ALA A 64 -11.63 13.72 5.28
CA ALA A 64 -10.60 14.72 5.04
C ALA A 64 -9.24 14.09 4.66
N ALA A 65 -8.89 12.95 5.25
CA ALA A 65 -7.63 12.29 4.96
C ALA A 65 -7.66 11.56 3.60
N ARG A 66 -8.82 10.98 3.24
CA ARG A 66 -9.08 10.46 1.89
C ARG A 66 -9.03 11.58 0.83
N ALA A 67 -9.60 12.75 1.13
CA ALA A 67 -9.51 13.91 0.22
C ALA A 67 -8.07 14.39 0.00
N ARG A 68 -7.25 14.41 1.06
CA ARG A 68 -5.83 14.76 0.97
C ARG A 68 -5.04 13.73 0.15
N PHE A 69 -5.30 12.44 0.35
CA PHE A 69 -4.67 11.38 -0.45
C PHE A 69 -5.01 11.51 -1.94
N MET A 70 -6.28 11.72 -2.28
CA MET A 70 -6.70 11.92 -3.67
C MET A 70 -6.08 13.17 -4.30
N ARG A 71 -5.82 14.21 -3.51
CA ARG A 71 -5.12 15.41 -3.97
C ARG A 71 -3.63 15.13 -4.24
N GLU A 72 -2.97 14.37 -3.39
CA GLU A 72 -1.56 13.98 -3.57
C GLU A 72 -1.37 13.04 -4.78
N ALA A 73 -2.34 12.18 -5.10
CA ALA A 73 -2.29 11.27 -6.25
C ALA A 73 -2.58 11.93 -7.61
N LYS A 74 -3.03 13.20 -7.63
CA LYS A 74 -3.38 13.96 -8.84
C LYS A 74 -2.28 14.92 -9.30
N ILE A 75 -1.15 14.94 -8.62
CA ILE A 75 0.01 15.80 -8.92
C ILE A 75 1.03 15.02 -9.74
#